data_AF-A0A544TMR3-F1
#
_entry.id   AF-A0A544TMR3-F1
#
_cell.length_a   1.000
_cell.length_b   1.000
_cell.length_c   1.000
_cell.angle_alpha   90.00
_cell.angle_beta   90.00
_cell.angle_gamma   90.00
#
_symmetry.space_group_name_H-M   'P 1'
#
loop_
_entity.id
_entity.type
_entity.pdbx_description
1 polymer ?
#
loop_
_entity_poly.entity_id
_entity_poly.type
_entity_poly.pdbx_seq_one_letter_code
_entity_poly.pdbx_strand_id
1 'polypeptide(L)' 'MEEAIEDADYVIIILPGGKGSHIELGMAIALKKQIFLYSPHGEALDMETTSTFYHLSEVKICTGSVEELLSTILKK' A
#
# COMPACT_ATOMS: atom_id res chain seq x y z
N MET A 1 -13.32 -4.80 10.02
CA MET A 1 -12.47 -4.36 8.89
C MET A 1 -11.92 -2.98 9.19
N GLU A 2 -12.76 -2.02 9.55
CA GLU A 2 -12.34 -0.73 10.13
C GLU A 2 -11.44 -0.91 11.36
N GLU A 3 -11.90 -1.62 12.39
CA GLU A 3 -11.12 -1.91 13.61
C GLU A 3 -9.76 -2.55 13.30
N ALA A 4 -9.68 -3.42 12.29
CA ALA A 4 -8.42 -4.07 11.92
C ALA A 4 -7.39 -3.10 11.31
N ILE A 5 -7.86 -2.08 10.57
CA ILE A 5 -6.99 -1.01 10.04
C ILE A 5 -6.65 -0.04 11.17
N GLU A 6 -7.61 0.29 12.03
CA GLU A 6 -7.42 1.16 13.19
C GLU A 6 -6.40 0.62 14.18
N ASP A 7 -6.37 -0.69 14.42
CA ASP A 7 -5.42 -1.33 15.33
C ASP A 7 -4.07 -1.66 14.67
N ALA A 8 -3.98 -1.59 13.34
CA ALA A 8 -2.74 -1.92 12.63
C ALA A 8 -1.66 -0.85 12.77
N ASP A 9 -0.41 -1.29 12.98
CA ASP A 9 0.79 -0.45 12.86
C ASP A 9 1.13 -0.13 11.40
N TYR A 10 0.91 -1.11 10.52
CA TYR A 10 1.23 -1.05 9.10
C TYR A 10 0.09 -1.63 8.27
N VAL A 11 -0.16 -1.03 7.10
CA VAL A 11 -1.09 -1.56 6.10
C VAL A 11 -0.30 -1.90 4.85
N ILE A 12 -0.44 -3.14 4.36
CA ILE A 12 0.22 -3.61 3.14
C ILE A 12 -0.86 -3.95 2.13
N ILE A 13 -0.86 -3.24 0.99
CA ILE A 13 -1.74 -3.52 -0.14
C ILE A 13 -0.92 -4.26 -1.19
N ILE A 14 -1.38 -5.43 -1.62
CA ILE A 14 -0.71 -6.26 -2.64
C ILE A 14 -1.48 -6.12 -3.96
N LEU A 15 -0.77 -5.76 -5.03
CA LEU A 15 -1.35 -5.71 -6.37
C LEU A 15 -1.09 -7.00 -7.17
N PRO A 16 -2.02 -7.41 -8.04
CA PRO A 16 -3.32 -6.78 -8.30
C PRO A 16 -4.32 -6.98 -7.14
N GLY A 17 -4.96 -5.90 -6.70
CA GLY A 17 -5.94 -5.88 -5.61
C GLY A 17 -7.39 -5.93 -6.11
N GLY A 18 -8.31 -6.29 -5.22
CA GLY A 18 -9.75 -6.23 -5.50
C GLY A 18 -10.34 -4.84 -5.25
N LYS A 19 -11.62 -4.63 -5.62
CA LYS A 19 -12.34 -3.36 -5.36
C LYS A 19 -12.34 -2.94 -3.88
N GLY A 20 -12.34 -3.91 -2.96
CA GLY A 20 -12.27 -3.66 -1.52
C GLY A 20 -10.95 -3.00 -1.09
N SER A 21 -9.84 -3.31 -1.76
CA SER A 21 -8.52 -2.79 -1.40
C SER A 21 -8.41 -1.27 -1.57
N HIS A 22 -9.21 -0.65 -2.45
CA HIS A 22 -9.27 0.81 -2.57
C HIS A 22 -10.01 1.47 -1.40
N ILE A 23 -11.04 0.81 -0.86
CA ILE A 23 -11.74 1.29 0.34
C ILE A 23 -10.78 1.24 1.53
N GLU A 24 -10.09 0.10 1.71
CA GLU A 24 -9.12 -0.10 2.78
C GLU A 24 -7.93 0.87 2.67
N LEU A 25 -7.42 1.13 1.46
CA LEU A 25 -6.38 2.13 1.23
C LEU A 25 -6.85 3.53 1.62
N GLY A 26 -8.06 3.94 1.21
CA GLY A 26 -8.61 5.24 1.56
C GLY A 26 -8.75 5.43 3.08
N MET A 27 -9.20 4.39 3.78
CA MET A 27 -9.30 4.39 5.24
C MET A 27 -7.91 4.46 5.90
N ALA A 28 -6.95 3.68 5.43
CA ALA A 28 -5.59 3.71 5.95
C ALA A 28 -4.95 5.10 5.79
N ILE A 29 -5.20 5.80 4.67
CA ILE A 29 -4.77 7.17 4.43
C ILE A 29 -5.44 8.12 5.43
N ALA A 30 -6.76 8.04 5.59
CA ALA A 30 -7.52 8.89 6.52
C ALA A 30 -7.04 8.73 7.98
N LEU A 31 -6.70 7.51 8.37
CA LEU A 31 -6.17 7.15 9.69
C LEU A 31 -4.64 7.38 9.81
N LYS A 32 -4.00 7.95 8.78
CA LYS A 32 -2.55 8.24 8.74
C LYS A 32 -1.68 7.03 9.08
N LYS A 33 -2.07 5.85 8.61
CA LYS A 33 -1.30 4.62 8.78
C LYS A 33 -0.04 4.64 7.93
N GLN A 34 0.96 3.85 8.33
CA GLN A 34 2.13 3.62 7.50
C GLN A 34 1.77 2.58 6.42
N ILE A 35 1.71 3.01 5.17
CA ILE A 35 1.16 2.21 4.06
C ILE A 35 2.28 1.77 3.12
N PHE A 36 2.30 0.49 2.79
CA PHE A 36 3.13 -0.08 1.73
C PHE A 36 2.24 -0.62 0.61
N LEU A 37 2.48 -0.17 -0.62
CA LEU A 37 1.80 -0.68 -1.81
C LEU A 37 2.78 -1.57 -2.58
N TYR A 38 2.62 -2.88 -2.48
CA TYR A 38 3.48 -3.85 -3.14
C TYR A 38 2.99 -4.13 -4.57
N SER A 39 3.82 -3.80 -5.55
CA SER A 39 3.57 -3.96 -6.99
C SER A 39 4.80 -4.61 -7.61
N PRO A 40 4.87 -5.96 -7.65
CA PRO A 40 6.11 -6.66 -7.99
C PRO A 40 6.67 -6.28 -9.36
N HIS A 41 5.81 -6.00 -10.34
CA HIS A 41 6.21 -5.64 -11.71
C HIS A 41 6.06 -4.14 -12.02
N GLY A 42 5.87 -3.30 -10.99
CA GLY A 42 5.81 -1.85 -11.15
C GLY A 42 4.51 -1.32 -11.75
N GLU A 43 3.43 -2.11 -11.75
CA GLU A 43 2.10 -1.72 -12.22
C GLU A 43 1.59 -0.44 -11.54
N ALA A 44 1.90 -0.25 -10.25
CA ALA A 44 1.54 0.95 -9.48
C ALA A 44 2.24 2.24 -9.93
N LEU A 45 3.31 2.17 -10.75
CA LEU A 45 4.09 3.33 -11.18
C LEU A 45 3.49 4.04 -12.41
N ASP A 46 2.57 3.39 -13.11
CA ASP A 46 1.90 3.98 -14.26
C ASP A 46 0.79 4.94 -13.79
N MET A 47 1.12 6.23 -13.70
CA MET A 47 0.19 7.27 -13.27
C MET A 47 -1.03 7.42 -14.18
N GLU A 48 -0.97 7.01 -15.44
CA GLU A 48 -2.10 7.16 -16.38
C GLU A 48 -3.16 6.08 -16.13
N THR A 49 -2.75 4.91 -15.63
CA THR A 49 -3.64 3.74 -15.49
C THR A 49 -3.93 3.38 -14.03
N THR A 50 -3.32 4.07 -13.07
CA THR A 50 -3.44 3.77 -11.63
C THR A 50 -4.23 4.82 -10.85
N SER A 51 -4.67 4.44 -9.65
CA SER A 51 -5.32 5.36 -8.73
C SER A 51 -4.34 6.45 -8.28
N THR A 52 -4.77 7.71 -8.29
CA THR A 52 -3.96 8.83 -7.79
C THR A 52 -3.57 8.67 -6.32
N PHE A 53 -4.34 7.91 -5.54
CA PHE A 53 -4.03 7.62 -4.14
C PHE A 53 -2.74 6.81 -3.95
N TYR A 54 -2.27 6.07 -4.97
CA TYR A 54 -1.02 5.33 -4.90
C TYR A 54 0.21 6.25 -4.83
N HIS A 55 0.06 7.49 -5.30
CA HIS A 55 1.14 8.46 -5.46
C HIS A 55 1.17 9.53 -4.36
N LEU A 56 0.37 9.34 -3.29
CA LEU A 56 0.44 10.20 -2.11
C LEU A 56 1.70 9.91 -1.31
N SER A 57 2.25 10.93 -0.65
CA SER A 57 3.50 10.85 0.11
C SER A 57 3.50 9.79 1.22
N GLU A 58 2.32 9.47 1.75
CA GLU A 58 2.06 8.51 2.81
C GLU A 58 2.04 7.06 2.31
N VAL A 59 1.94 6.86 0.99
CA VAL A 59 1.90 5.54 0.36
C VAL A 59 3.27 5.20 -0.23
N LYS A 60 3.94 4.22 0.35
CA LYS A 60 5.24 3.77 -0.15
C LYS A 60 5.07 2.64 -1.16
N ILE A 61 5.26 2.97 -2.44
CA ILE A 61 5.30 1.95 -3.51
C ILE A 61 6.56 1.09 -3.34
N CYS A 62 6.37 -0.22 -3.30
CA CYS A 62 7.41 -1.22 -3.19
C CYS A 62 7.35 -2.14 -4.42
N THR A 63 8.42 -2.18 -5.20
CA THR A 63 8.56 -3.05 -6.37
C THR A 63 9.58 -4.15 -6.11
N GLY A 64 9.64 -5.15 -6.99
CA GLY A 64 10.63 -6.22 -6.91
C GLY A 64 10.15 -7.40 -6.06
N SER A 65 11.03 -8.00 -5.27
CA SER A 65 10.73 -9.28 -4.59
C SER A 65 10.05 -9.12 -3.23
N VAL A 66 9.47 -10.20 -2.70
CA VAL A 66 8.88 -10.21 -1.35
C VAL A 66 9.96 -9.99 -0.29
N GLU A 67 11.17 -10.49 -0.51
CA GLU A 67 12.32 -10.25 0.37
C GLU A 67 12.70 -8.76 0.42
N GLU A 68 12.63 -8.07 -0.71
CA GLU A 68 12.87 -6.62 -0.78
C GLU A 68 11.79 -5.83 -0.05
N LEU A 69 10.52 -6.23 -0.20
CA LEU A 69 9.39 -5.69 0.59
C LEU A 69 9.61 -5.89 2.08
N LEU A 70 9.93 -7.11 2.53
CA LEU A 70 10.20 -7.41 3.94
C LEU A 70 11.38 -6.60 4.46
N SER A 71 12.45 -6.47 3.68
CA SER A 71 13.58 -5.62 4.05
C SER A 71 13.17 -4.16 4.23
N THR A 72 12.19 -3.69 3.45
CA THR A 72 11.68 -2.31 3.50
C THR A 72 10.79 -2.07 4.72
N ILE A 73 10.00 -3.08 5.12
CA ILE A 73 9.11 -3.02 6.29
C ILE A 73 9.90 -3.16 7.59
N LEU A 74 10.87 -4.09 7.62
CA LEU A 74 11.64 -4.43 8.82
C LEU A 74 12.83 -3.50 9.08
N LYS A 75 13.26 -2.68 8.11
CA LYS A 75 14.25 -1.62 8.33
C LYS A 75 13.62 -0.46 9.11
N LYS A 76 13.50 -0.64 10.43
CA LYS A 76 13.44 0.43 11.42
C LYS A 76 14.57 0.24 12.41
#